data_AF-A0A7W7L1T3-F1
#
_entry.id   AF-A0A7W7L1T3-F1
#
_cell.length_a   1.000
_cell.length_b   1.000
_cell.length_c   1.000
_cell.angle_alpha   90.00
_cell.angle_beta   90.00
_cell.angle_gamma   90.00
#
_symmetry.space_group_name_H-M   'P 1'
#
loop_
_entity.id
_entity.type
_entity.pdbx_description
1 polymer ?
#
loop_
_entity_poly.entity_id
_entity_poly.type
_entity_poly.pdbx_seq_one_letter_code
_entity_poly.pdbx_strand_id
1 'polypeptide(L)'
;MIGGQVAQAPEALADNGRPPRGGGKLDFEPIAPVMRTVDDVTVPAGYDWGTIIRWGDPLFADSPEFDIRHQTGASAAAQFGYNNDYLNIISDGGNDRRGYLVSHHEYTNEYIMFSPEYIASNPQDVVDAGIQSHGLSIVDLERAEKGGKWDYVRGGRRNRRITGTTPFRVTGPAAGSDLLKTVEDPTGTRVLGTLNNCAGGTTPWGTVLSGEENFNQYFVGRGTPEEARYGIGTKPTSRG
;
A
#
# COMPACT_ATOMS: atom_id res chain seq x y z
N MET A 1 4.69 8.21 -29.01
CA MET A 1 4.24 7.09 -29.87
C MET A 1 5.17 5.91 -29.67
N ILE A 2 4.82 4.98 -28.77
CA ILE A 2 5.33 3.60 -28.69
C ILE A 2 4.19 2.79 -28.06
N GLY A 3 3.88 1.62 -28.62
CA GLY A 3 2.85 0.70 -28.10
C GLY A 3 1.77 0.27 -29.10
N GLY A 4 2.02 0.37 -30.41
CA GLY A 4 1.17 -0.24 -31.42
C GLY A 4 1.52 -1.72 -31.61
N GLN A 5 0.71 -2.60 -31.03
CA GLN A 5 0.29 -3.89 -31.60
C GLN A 5 -0.74 -4.49 -30.64
N VAL A 6 -1.98 -4.02 -30.78
CA VAL A 6 -3.14 -4.70 -30.23
C VAL A 6 -3.21 -6.02 -31.00
N ALA A 7 -2.91 -7.13 -30.34
CA ALA A 7 -3.34 -8.43 -30.81
C ALA A 7 -4.82 -8.30 -31.17
N GLN A 8 -5.24 -8.88 -32.29
CA GLN A 8 -6.65 -9.00 -32.67
C GLN A 8 -7.41 -9.93 -31.70
N ALA A 9 -7.28 -9.69 -30.41
CA ALA A 9 -8.13 -10.26 -29.41
C ALA A 9 -9.54 -9.73 -29.70
N PRO A 10 -10.54 -10.61 -29.88
CA PRO A 10 -11.92 -10.16 -29.94
C PRO A 10 -12.20 -9.29 -28.71
N GLU A 11 -13.09 -8.31 -28.85
CA GLU A 11 -13.67 -7.65 -27.68
C GLU A 11 -14.06 -8.74 -26.68
N ALA A 12 -13.63 -8.59 -25.43
CA ALA A 12 -14.11 -9.45 -24.37
C ALA A 12 -15.62 -9.22 -24.27
N LEU A 13 -16.39 -10.05 -24.97
CA LEU A 13 -17.81 -10.22 -24.68
C LEU A 13 -17.83 -10.67 -23.23
N ALA A 14 -18.31 -9.79 -22.35
CA ALA A 14 -18.69 -10.21 -21.02
C ALA A 14 -19.60 -11.43 -21.21
N ASP A 15 -19.12 -12.60 -20.79
CA ASP A 15 -20.02 -13.69 -20.49
C ASP A 15 -20.87 -13.11 -19.37
N ASN A 16 -22.07 -12.63 -19.74
CA ASN A 16 -23.10 -12.27 -18.80
C ASN A 16 -23.49 -13.60 -18.15
N GLY A 17 -22.63 -14.08 -17.25
CA GLY A 17 -22.86 -15.26 -16.46
C GLY A 17 -24.29 -15.17 -15.99
N ARG A 18 -25.06 -16.22 -16.29
CA ARG A 18 -26.51 -16.19 -16.06
C ARG A 18 -26.76 -15.61 -14.66
N PRO A 19 -27.66 -14.62 -14.51
CA PRO A 19 -27.93 -14.06 -13.19
C PRO A 19 -28.23 -15.22 -12.24
N PRO A 20 -27.69 -15.21 -11.01
CA PRO A 20 -27.85 -16.29 -10.07
C PRO A 20 -29.35 -16.63 -9.96
N ARG A 21 -29.71 -17.87 -10.28
CA ARG A 21 -31.11 -18.33 -10.27
C ARG A 21 -31.65 -18.64 -8.87
N GLY A 22 -30.84 -18.42 -7.84
CA GLY A 22 -31.20 -18.61 -6.43
C GLY A 22 -31.46 -17.27 -5.77
N GLY A 23 -32.45 -17.22 -4.86
CA GLY A 23 -32.85 -16.04 -4.09
C GLY A 23 -31.77 -15.52 -3.14
N GLY A 24 -30.67 -15.01 -3.71
CA GLY A 24 -29.67 -14.24 -3.01
C GLY A 24 -30.32 -12.97 -2.45
N LYS A 25 -29.97 -12.64 -1.20
CA LYS A 25 -30.52 -11.51 -0.45
C LYS A 25 -29.75 -10.20 -0.69
N LEU A 26 -29.17 -10.03 -1.87
CA LEU A 26 -28.43 -8.81 -2.18
C LEU A 26 -29.41 -7.80 -2.77
N ASP A 27 -29.68 -6.74 -2.01
CA ASP A 27 -30.71 -5.74 -2.32
C ASP A 27 -30.21 -4.65 -3.30
N PHE A 28 -29.46 -5.02 -4.33
CA PHE A 28 -29.00 -4.09 -5.37
C PHE A 28 -29.05 -4.72 -6.77
N GLU A 29 -29.34 -3.88 -7.76
CA GLU A 29 -29.29 -4.27 -9.17
C GLU A 29 -27.83 -4.29 -9.67
N PRO A 30 -27.35 -5.37 -10.31
CA PRO A 30 -26.00 -5.42 -10.86
C PRO A 30 -25.77 -4.32 -11.90
N ILE A 31 -24.58 -3.72 -11.89
CA ILE A 31 -24.16 -2.79 -12.96
C ILE A 31 -23.79 -3.55 -14.23
N ALA A 32 -23.89 -2.87 -15.38
CA ALA A 32 -23.30 -3.36 -16.62
C ALA A 32 -21.76 -3.24 -16.60
N PRO A 33 -21.04 -4.04 -17.40
CA PRO A 33 -19.61 -3.83 -17.63
C PRO A 33 -19.33 -2.40 -18.09
N VAL A 34 -18.25 -1.81 -17.56
CA VAL A 34 -17.82 -0.45 -17.89
C VAL A 34 -16.68 -0.51 -18.90
N MET A 35 -16.65 0.42 -19.87
CA MET A 35 -15.56 0.50 -20.84
C MET A 35 -14.24 0.86 -20.16
N ARG A 36 -13.13 0.25 -20.61
CA ARG A 36 -11.77 0.48 -20.08
C ARG A 36 -11.27 1.94 -20.15
N THR A 37 -11.96 2.81 -20.88
CA THR A 37 -11.61 4.22 -21.07
C THR A 37 -12.34 5.16 -20.12
N VAL A 38 -13.26 4.64 -19.31
CA VAL A 38 -13.94 5.40 -18.26
C VAL A 38 -13.06 5.38 -17.03
N ASP A 39 -12.57 6.55 -16.62
CA ASP A 39 -11.75 6.75 -15.42
C ASP A 39 -12.62 7.24 -14.26
N ASP A 40 -13.55 6.37 -13.82
CA ASP A 40 -14.51 6.66 -12.74
C ASP A 40 -14.91 5.37 -12.01
N VAL A 41 -15.33 5.50 -10.75
CA VAL A 41 -15.87 4.37 -9.97
C VAL A 41 -17.37 4.29 -10.19
N THR A 42 -17.81 3.29 -10.95
CA THR A 42 -19.24 3.04 -11.20
C THR A 42 -19.82 2.14 -10.12
N VAL A 43 -20.87 2.60 -9.45
CA VAL A 43 -21.57 1.87 -8.37
C VAL A 43 -23.05 1.60 -8.73
N PRO A 44 -23.70 0.60 -8.09
CA PRO A 44 -25.13 0.35 -8.28
C PRO A 44 -26.01 1.57 -7.93
N ALA A 45 -27.23 1.61 -8.49
CA ALA A 45 -28.19 2.66 -8.16
C ALA A 45 -28.50 2.69 -6.64
N GLY A 46 -28.54 3.89 -6.06
CA GLY A 46 -28.73 4.09 -4.61
C GLY A 46 -27.46 3.99 -3.77
N TYR A 47 -26.31 3.70 -4.38
CA TYR A 47 -25.00 3.74 -3.73
C TYR A 47 -24.24 5.00 -4.12
N ASP A 48 -23.26 5.35 -3.28
CA ASP A 48 -22.32 6.45 -3.50
C ASP A 48 -20.92 6.00 -3.08
N TRP A 49 -19.89 6.71 -3.56
CA TRP A 49 -18.50 6.47 -3.18
C TRP A 49 -17.80 7.80 -2.93
N GLY A 50 -16.78 7.78 -2.06
CA GLY A 50 -16.02 8.97 -1.76
C GLY A 50 -14.64 8.64 -1.22
N THR A 51 -13.67 9.48 -1.56
CA THR A 51 -12.30 9.35 -1.09
C THR A 51 -12.20 9.68 0.39
N ILE A 52 -11.57 8.78 1.16
CA ILE A 52 -11.26 8.99 2.58
C ILE A 52 -9.90 9.70 2.71
N ILE A 53 -8.86 9.15 2.07
CA ILE A 53 -7.50 9.67 2.08
C ILE A 53 -6.78 9.18 0.80
N ARG A 54 -5.76 9.92 0.35
CA ARG A 54 -4.99 9.66 -0.88
C ARG A 54 -3.50 9.61 -0.57
N TRP A 55 -2.73 9.02 -1.48
CA TRP A 55 -1.27 9.16 -1.47
C TRP A 55 -0.88 10.64 -1.33
N GLY A 56 0.06 10.91 -0.42
CA GLY A 56 0.60 12.24 -0.19
C GLY A 56 -0.20 13.10 0.79
N ASP A 57 -1.44 12.71 1.15
CA ASP A 57 -2.22 13.49 2.11
C ASP A 57 -1.48 13.54 3.48
N PRO A 58 -1.42 14.72 4.12
CA PRO A 58 -0.62 14.94 5.33
C PRO A 58 -1.21 14.23 6.56
N LEU A 59 -0.40 13.44 7.26
CA LEU A 59 -0.88 12.68 8.43
C LEU A 59 -0.72 13.43 9.75
N PHE A 60 0.33 14.24 9.91
CA PHE A 60 0.64 14.96 11.15
C PHE A 60 0.28 16.44 11.01
N ALA A 61 0.21 17.14 12.15
CA ALA A 61 -0.12 18.57 12.17
C ALA A 61 0.91 19.41 11.39
N ASP A 62 2.17 18.99 11.42
CA ASP A 62 3.32 19.59 10.75
C ASP A 62 3.74 18.88 9.45
N SER A 63 3.02 17.83 9.03
CA SER A 63 3.27 17.19 7.73
C SER A 63 3.16 18.22 6.60
N PRO A 64 4.07 18.21 5.62
CA PRO A 64 3.95 19.06 4.45
C PRO A 64 2.71 18.70 3.63
N GLU A 65 2.14 19.68 2.94
CA GLU A 65 1.11 19.42 1.93
C GLU A 65 1.69 18.58 0.78
N PHE A 66 0.82 17.82 0.12
CA PHE A 66 1.23 17.09 -1.07
C PHE A 66 1.57 18.06 -2.20
N ASP A 67 2.76 17.89 -2.76
CA ASP A 67 3.21 18.57 -3.97
C ASP A 67 3.95 17.57 -4.86
N ILE A 68 3.28 17.12 -5.92
CA ILE A 68 3.82 16.16 -6.89
C ILE A 68 5.12 16.65 -7.56
N ARG A 69 5.38 17.96 -7.58
CA ARG A 69 6.60 18.52 -8.19
C ARG A 69 7.79 18.60 -7.24
N HIS A 70 7.55 18.44 -5.93
CA HIS A 70 8.56 18.61 -4.89
C HIS A 70 8.45 17.54 -3.80
N GLN A 71 8.07 16.31 -4.17
CA GLN A 71 8.15 15.17 -3.26
C GLN A 71 9.61 14.87 -2.89
N THR A 72 9.82 14.40 -1.66
CA THR A 72 11.12 14.00 -1.11
C THR A 72 10.98 12.81 -0.19
N GLY A 73 12.09 12.17 0.18
CA GLY A 73 12.08 11.14 1.23
C GLY A 73 11.52 11.63 2.55
N ALA A 74 11.87 12.87 2.92
CA ALA A 74 11.40 13.50 4.15
C ALA A 74 9.88 13.79 4.14
N SER A 75 9.33 14.30 3.03
CA SER A 75 7.88 14.52 2.93
C SER A 75 7.11 13.20 2.92
N ALA A 76 7.60 12.22 2.16
CA ALA A 76 6.98 10.90 2.06
C ALA A 76 6.89 10.20 3.42
N ALA A 77 7.89 10.35 4.30
CA ALA A 77 7.87 9.77 5.65
C ALA A 77 6.76 10.34 6.56
N ALA A 78 6.22 11.51 6.23
CA ALA A 78 5.19 12.22 7.00
C ALA A 78 3.79 12.20 6.34
N GLN A 79 3.65 11.58 5.17
CA GLN A 79 2.42 11.58 4.37
C GLN A 79 1.83 10.17 4.24
N PHE A 80 0.58 10.05 3.79
CA PHE A 80 0.00 8.75 3.46
C PHE A 80 0.77 8.11 2.28
N GLY A 81 1.06 6.81 2.38
CA GLY A 81 1.93 6.10 1.44
C GLY A 81 1.33 5.88 0.04
N TYR A 82 2.08 5.16 -0.80
CA TYR A 82 1.79 4.97 -2.22
C TYR A 82 1.25 3.55 -2.50
N ASN A 83 0.37 3.41 -3.50
CA ASN A 83 -0.31 2.16 -3.87
C ASN A 83 -0.85 1.41 -2.67
N ASN A 84 -1.95 1.93 -2.13
CA ASN A 84 -2.63 1.27 -1.03
C ASN A 84 -3.06 -0.14 -1.43
N ASP A 85 -2.79 -1.10 -0.55
CA ASP A 85 -3.30 -2.48 -0.67
C ASP A 85 -4.25 -2.74 0.50
N TYR A 86 -4.03 -3.79 1.31
CA TYR A 86 -4.92 -4.16 2.40
C TYR A 86 -5.33 -2.95 3.23
N LEU A 87 -6.64 -2.82 3.40
CA LEU A 87 -7.27 -1.79 4.20
C LEU A 87 -8.22 -2.41 5.20
N ASN A 88 -8.23 -1.86 6.41
CA ASN A 88 -9.28 -2.12 7.38
C ASN A 88 -9.60 -0.87 8.19
N ILE A 89 -10.90 -0.64 8.41
CA ILE A 89 -11.38 0.37 9.34
C ILE A 89 -11.74 -0.33 10.65
N ILE A 90 -11.01 -0.02 11.71
CA ILE A 90 -11.25 -0.55 13.05
C ILE A 90 -12.01 0.51 13.84
N SER A 91 -13.27 0.22 14.15
CA SER A 91 -14.16 1.10 14.92
C SER A 91 -13.76 1.10 16.41
N ASP A 92 -13.90 2.26 17.06
CA ASP A 92 -13.68 2.40 18.51
C ASP A 92 -14.79 1.73 19.35
N GLY A 93 -15.86 1.26 18.70
CA GLY A 93 -17.02 0.69 19.35
C GLY A 93 -17.98 1.74 19.94
N GLY A 94 -19.10 1.27 20.49
CA GLY A 94 -20.12 2.13 21.11
C GLY A 94 -21.00 2.89 20.11
N ASN A 95 -20.51 4.02 19.57
CA ASN A 95 -21.28 4.90 18.68
C ASN A 95 -20.95 4.74 17.19
N ASP A 96 -19.91 3.95 16.87
CA ASP A 96 -19.42 3.70 15.51
C ASP A 96 -19.19 4.99 14.69
N ARG A 97 -18.78 6.09 15.31
CA ARG A 97 -18.50 7.37 14.62
C ARG A 97 -17.04 7.77 14.62
N ARG A 98 -16.21 6.96 15.27
CA ARG A 98 -14.76 7.11 15.36
C ARG A 98 -14.09 5.75 15.21
N GLY A 99 -12.91 5.78 14.65
CA GLY A 99 -12.11 4.60 14.42
C GLY A 99 -10.80 5.00 13.78
N TYR A 100 -10.15 4.03 13.16
CA TYR A 100 -8.91 4.26 12.45
C TYR A 100 -8.79 3.33 11.26
N LEU A 101 -8.24 3.86 10.18
CA LEU A 101 -7.79 3.11 9.03
C LEU A 101 -6.40 2.55 9.33
N VAL A 102 -6.20 1.27 9.05
CA VAL A 102 -4.87 0.72 8.77
C VAL A 102 -4.82 0.39 7.30
N SER A 103 -3.83 0.94 6.59
CA SER A 103 -3.64 0.74 5.16
C SER A 103 -2.20 0.38 4.87
N HIS A 104 -1.99 -0.69 4.11
CA HIS A 104 -0.68 -1.07 3.59
C HIS A 104 -0.33 -0.27 2.33
N HIS A 105 0.97 -0.15 2.06
CA HIS A 105 1.54 0.54 0.90
C HIS A 105 2.57 -0.39 0.25
N GLU A 106 2.18 -0.97 -0.88
CA GLU A 106 2.82 -2.16 -1.41
C GLU A 106 4.06 -1.86 -2.25
N TYR A 107 3.95 -0.92 -3.18
CA TYR A 107 5.04 -0.56 -4.09
C TYR A 107 4.92 0.88 -4.54
N THR A 108 5.95 1.38 -5.19
CA THR A 108 5.99 2.73 -5.79
C THR A 108 6.24 2.66 -7.29
N ASN A 109 5.84 3.73 -7.98
CA ASN A 109 6.13 3.93 -9.40
C ASN A 109 6.91 5.25 -9.56
N GLU A 110 8.21 5.24 -9.29
CA GLU A 110 9.05 6.45 -9.23
C GLU A 110 8.98 7.28 -10.51
N TYR A 111 8.87 6.64 -11.68
CA TYR A 111 8.77 7.29 -12.99
C TYR A 111 7.52 8.18 -13.18
N ILE A 112 6.50 8.01 -12.33
CA ILE A 112 5.31 8.87 -12.30
C ILE A 112 5.18 9.66 -10.99
N MET A 113 6.11 9.45 -10.04
CA MET A 113 6.22 10.25 -8.82
C MET A 113 7.19 11.43 -9.01
N PHE A 114 8.19 11.29 -9.89
CA PHE A 114 9.26 12.25 -10.10
C PHE A 114 9.45 12.56 -11.58
N SER A 115 9.92 13.79 -11.89
CA SER A 115 10.34 14.11 -13.25
C SER A 115 11.65 13.38 -13.60
N PRO A 116 11.91 13.08 -14.88
CA PRO A 116 13.17 12.48 -15.31
C PRO A 116 14.41 13.27 -14.86
N GLU A 117 14.32 14.61 -14.84
CA GLU A 117 15.40 15.49 -14.39
C GLU A 117 15.67 15.33 -12.90
N TYR A 118 14.62 15.20 -12.08
CA TYR A 118 14.75 15.00 -10.64
C TYR A 118 15.39 13.64 -10.34
N ILE A 119 14.95 12.58 -11.01
CA ILE A 119 15.53 11.24 -10.88
C ILE A 119 17.03 11.25 -11.21
N ALA A 120 17.43 11.92 -12.29
CA ALA A 120 18.83 12.00 -12.69
C ALA A 120 19.71 12.81 -11.72
N SER A 121 19.14 13.85 -11.11
CA SER A 121 19.88 14.78 -10.24
C SER A 121 19.86 14.43 -8.76
N ASN A 122 18.84 13.69 -8.29
CA ASN A 122 18.62 13.36 -6.87
C ASN A 122 18.30 11.85 -6.67
N PRO A 123 19.12 10.92 -7.19
CA PRO A 123 18.79 9.49 -7.17
C PRO A 123 18.59 8.92 -5.76
N GLN A 124 19.34 9.40 -4.77
CA GLN A 124 19.19 8.95 -3.38
C GLN A 124 17.85 9.37 -2.78
N ASP A 125 17.43 10.62 -2.99
CA ASP A 125 16.17 11.10 -2.43
C ASP A 125 14.96 10.41 -3.09
N VAL A 126 15.08 10.03 -4.36
CA VAL A 126 14.08 9.18 -5.03
C VAL A 126 14.00 7.79 -4.40
N VAL A 127 15.14 7.17 -4.08
CA VAL A 127 15.18 5.89 -3.35
C VAL A 127 14.57 6.05 -1.96
N ASP A 128 14.95 7.10 -1.23
CA ASP A 128 14.44 7.37 0.11
C ASP A 128 12.93 7.60 0.08
N ALA A 129 12.42 8.37 -0.87
CA ALA A 129 10.98 8.55 -1.08
C ALA A 129 10.27 7.25 -1.41
N GLY A 130 10.88 6.38 -2.21
CA GLY A 130 10.42 5.02 -2.45
C GLY A 130 10.25 4.24 -1.15
N ILE A 131 11.33 4.13 -0.36
CA ILE A 131 11.37 3.41 0.93
C ILE A 131 10.36 3.99 1.93
N GLN A 132 10.26 5.33 2.00
CA GLN A 132 9.36 6.03 2.91
C GLN A 132 7.91 6.04 2.44
N SER A 133 7.62 5.65 1.19
CA SER A 133 6.25 5.51 0.69
C SER A 133 5.67 4.11 0.91
N HIS A 134 6.52 3.11 1.20
CA HIS A 134 6.11 1.75 1.57
C HIS A 134 5.61 1.64 3.01
N GLY A 135 5.16 0.44 3.36
CA GLY A 135 4.87 0.05 4.73
C GLY A 135 3.40 0.16 5.05
N LEU A 136 3.08 0.85 6.14
CA LEU A 136 1.71 1.04 6.62
C LEU A 136 1.47 2.50 7.01
N SER A 137 0.23 2.91 6.83
CA SER A 137 -0.32 4.12 7.44
C SER A 137 -1.43 3.73 8.41
N ILE A 138 -1.36 4.25 9.63
CA ILE A 138 -2.45 4.24 10.60
C ILE A 138 -3.00 5.66 10.63
N VAL A 139 -4.32 5.81 10.48
CA VAL A 139 -4.97 7.12 10.34
C VAL A 139 -6.26 7.15 11.13
N ASP A 140 -6.39 8.10 12.05
CA ASP A 140 -7.64 8.37 12.75
C ASP A 140 -8.73 8.78 11.76
N LEU A 141 -9.93 8.25 11.96
CA LEU A 141 -11.11 8.57 11.17
C LEU A 141 -12.26 9.03 12.07
N GLU A 142 -13.08 9.93 11.55
CA GLU A 142 -14.36 10.30 12.14
C GLU A 142 -15.47 10.42 11.09
N ARG A 143 -16.72 10.37 11.54
CA ARG A 143 -17.89 10.64 10.69
C ARG A 143 -19.00 11.36 11.43
N ALA A 144 -19.74 12.18 10.69
CA ALA A 144 -20.83 13.00 11.20
C ALA A 144 -22.02 12.17 11.73
N GLU A 145 -22.23 10.97 11.21
CA GLU A 145 -23.30 10.08 11.64
C GLU A 145 -22.97 8.62 11.31
N LYS A 146 -23.69 7.68 11.93
CA LYS A 146 -23.52 6.26 11.66
C LYS A 146 -23.95 5.97 10.22
N GLY A 147 -23.08 5.29 9.46
CA GLY A 147 -23.29 5.02 8.04
C GLY A 147 -22.86 6.16 7.11
N GLY A 148 -22.51 7.33 7.65
CA GLY A 148 -21.95 8.43 6.86
C GLY A 148 -20.52 8.16 6.38
N LYS A 149 -20.07 9.00 5.45
CA LYS A 149 -18.69 9.00 4.94
C LYS A 149 -17.70 9.21 6.09
N TRP A 150 -16.59 8.48 6.04
CA TRP A 150 -15.43 8.72 6.88
C TRP A 150 -14.57 9.85 6.34
N ASP A 151 -14.17 10.76 7.21
CA ASP A 151 -13.14 11.75 6.96
C ASP A 151 -11.92 11.43 7.84
N TYR A 152 -10.72 11.61 7.29
CA TYR A 152 -9.50 11.39 8.03
C TYR A 152 -9.16 12.59 8.92
N VAL A 153 -8.60 12.32 10.09
CA VAL A 153 -8.20 13.34 11.06
C VAL A 153 -6.71 13.58 10.92
N ARG A 154 -6.32 14.67 10.25
CA ARG A 154 -4.92 15.14 10.28
C ARG A 154 -4.49 15.47 11.70
N GLY A 155 -3.29 15.04 12.08
CA GLY A 155 -2.79 15.19 13.45
C GLY A 155 -3.54 14.31 14.47
N GLY A 156 -4.24 13.27 13.99
CA GLY A 156 -4.87 12.27 14.83
C GLY A 156 -3.88 11.61 15.78
N ARG A 157 -4.32 11.30 17.01
CA ARG A 157 -3.47 10.72 18.06
C ARG A 157 -2.88 9.37 17.65
N ARG A 158 -3.60 8.59 16.83
CA ARG A 158 -3.13 7.28 16.35
C ARG A 158 -2.35 7.37 15.04
N ASN A 159 -2.27 8.55 14.44
CA ASN A 159 -1.63 8.69 13.14
C ASN A 159 -0.18 8.23 13.23
N ARG A 160 0.22 7.36 12.32
CA ARG A 160 1.56 6.78 12.31
C ARG A 160 1.93 6.28 10.93
N ARG A 161 3.18 6.53 10.56
CA ARG A 161 3.86 5.83 9.48
C ARG A 161 4.73 4.72 10.03
N ILE A 162 4.62 3.58 9.38
CA ILE A 162 5.52 2.45 9.49
C ILE A 162 6.08 2.29 8.08
N THR A 163 7.39 2.36 7.91
CA THR A 163 8.04 2.44 6.59
C THR A 163 9.17 1.43 6.48
N GLY A 164 9.85 1.38 5.33
CA GLY A 164 11.05 0.56 5.13
C GLY A 164 12.26 0.91 6.01
N THR A 165 12.14 1.89 6.90
CA THR A 165 13.18 2.24 7.89
C THR A 165 12.72 2.11 9.34
N THR A 166 11.44 1.77 9.58
CA THR A 166 10.93 1.63 10.95
C THR A 166 11.57 0.42 11.62
N PRO A 167 12.13 0.53 12.84
CA PRO A 167 12.73 -0.61 13.51
C PRO A 167 11.67 -1.60 13.98
N PHE A 168 11.89 -2.88 13.67
CA PHE A 168 11.09 -4.01 14.10
C PHE A 168 11.89 -4.97 14.96
N ARG A 169 11.18 -5.66 15.85
CA ARG A 169 11.70 -6.81 16.58
C ARG A 169 11.36 -8.09 15.82
N VAL A 170 12.35 -8.95 15.62
CA VAL A 170 12.13 -10.32 15.16
C VAL A 170 11.79 -11.20 16.35
N THR A 171 10.78 -12.04 16.19
CA THR A 171 10.31 -12.99 17.22
C THR A 171 10.08 -14.37 16.61
N GLY A 172 9.78 -15.37 17.44
CA GLY A 172 9.58 -16.74 17.00
C GLY A 172 10.88 -17.54 16.85
N PRO A 173 10.81 -18.80 16.37
CA PRO A 173 11.93 -19.74 16.41
C PRO A 173 13.18 -19.33 15.62
N ALA A 174 13.03 -18.50 14.58
CA ALA A 174 14.15 -18.05 13.77
C ALA A 174 14.93 -16.89 14.38
N ALA A 175 14.36 -16.17 15.36
CA ALA A 175 14.98 -15.01 15.98
C ALA A 175 16.32 -15.39 16.64
N GLY A 176 17.38 -14.66 16.29
CA GLY A 176 18.74 -14.91 16.78
C GLY A 176 19.52 -15.99 16.03
N SER A 177 18.92 -16.65 15.04
CA SER A 177 19.63 -17.62 14.20
C SER A 177 20.69 -16.93 13.33
N ASP A 178 21.70 -17.69 12.90
CA ASP A 178 22.77 -17.16 12.05
C ASP A 178 22.29 -16.65 10.69
N LEU A 179 21.12 -17.09 10.22
CA LEU A 179 20.51 -16.63 8.96
C LEU A 179 19.93 -15.21 9.05
N LEU A 180 19.69 -14.70 10.26
CA LEU A 180 19.14 -13.35 10.48
C LEU A 180 20.19 -12.33 10.91
N LYS A 181 21.44 -12.75 11.11
CA LYS A 181 22.51 -11.85 11.54
C LYS A 181 23.06 -11.09 10.35
N THR A 182 23.14 -9.77 10.47
CA THR A 182 23.83 -8.90 9.51
C THR A 182 24.95 -8.14 10.20
N VAL A 183 25.68 -7.31 9.45
CA VAL A 183 26.68 -6.40 10.02
C VAL A 183 26.02 -5.38 10.95
N GLU A 184 24.83 -4.92 10.58
CA GLU A 184 24.04 -3.91 11.30
C GLU A 184 23.31 -4.48 12.51
N ASP A 185 22.85 -5.74 12.44
CA ASP A 185 22.34 -6.47 13.59
C ASP A 185 23.02 -7.84 13.76
N PRO A 186 24.14 -7.91 14.48
CA PRO A 186 24.80 -9.19 14.76
C PRO A 186 24.02 -10.07 15.74
N THR A 187 22.92 -9.56 16.33
CA THR A 187 22.06 -10.37 17.21
C THR A 187 21.02 -11.17 16.44
N GLY A 188 20.63 -10.75 15.24
CA GLY A 188 19.56 -11.36 14.45
C GLY A 188 18.17 -11.26 15.09
N THR A 189 17.93 -10.21 15.87
CA THR A 189 16.68 -9.97 16.62
C THR A 189 16.00 -8.64 16.29
N ARG A 190 16.61 -7.83 15.43
CA ARG A 190 16.12 -6.53 14.99
C ARG A 190 16.30 -6.39 13.49
N VAL A 191 15.29 -5.85 12.83
CA VAL A 191 15.33 -5.53 11.39
C VAL A 191 14.83 -4.12 11.18
N LEU A 192 15.29 -3.49 10.10
CA LEU A 192 14.76 -2.20 9.66
C LEU A 192 13.74 -2.45 8.56
N GLY A 193 12.56 -1.91 8.79
CA GLY A 193 11.54 -1.77 7.79
C GLY A 193 10.60 -2.94 7.63
N THR A 194 9.61 -2.66 6.79
CA THR A 194 8.75 -3.63 6.14
C THR A 194 8.44 -3.11 4.74
N LEU A 195 8.36 -4.00 3.75
CA LEU A 195 8.25 -3.68 2.33
C LEU A 195 7.26 -4.63 1.65
N ASN A 196 6.77 -4.25 0.47
CA ASN A 196 5.85 -5.08 -0.32
C ASN A 196 4.66 -5.60 0.48
N ASN A 197 4.12 -4.70 1.32
CA ASN A 197 2.98 -4.97 2.18
C ASN A 197 1.73 -5.10 1.30
N CYS A 198 1.40 -6.34 0.93
CA CYS A 198 0.31 -6.67 0.02
C CYS A 198 -0.99 -6.79 0.85
N ALA A 199 -1.46 -8.02 1.03
CA ALA A 199 -2.62 -8.34 1.85
C ALA A 199 -2.34 -8.24 3.37
N GLY A 200 -3.39 -8.44 4.15
CA GLY A 200 -3.32 -8.42 5.60
C GLY A 200 -4.52 -9.06 6.27
N GLY A 201 -4.53 -8.95 7.60
CA GLY A 201 -5.64 -9.44 8.41
C GLY A 201 -5.68 -8.76 9.75
N THR A 202 -6.88 -8.64 10.33
CA THR A 202 -7.05 -8.14 11.70
C THR A 202 -7.38 -9.31 12.60
N THR A 203 -6.61 -9.46 13.67
CA THR A 203 -6.81 -10.53 14.64
C THR A 203 -7.99 -10.22 15.56
N PRO A 204 -8.64 -11.25 16.15
CA PRO A 204 -9.71 -11.04 17.12
C PRO A 204 -9.31 -10.27 18.38
N TRP A 205 -8.00 -10.14 18.66
CA TRP A 205 -7.45 -9.39 19.80
C TRP A 205 -6.93 -8.00 19.40
N GLY A 206 -7.28 -7.50 18.21
CA GLY A 206 -7.09 -6.11 17.83
C GLY A 206 -5.70 -5.76 17.28
N THR A 207 -4.95 -6.74 16.75
CA THR A 207 -3.69 -6.49 16.03
C THR A 207 -3.87 -6.62 14.52
N VAL A 208 -3.12 -5.85 13.74
CA VAL A 208 -3.07 -6.01 12.27
C VAL A 208 -1.84 -6.84 11.89
N LEU A 209 -2.05 -7.79 10.99
CA LEU A 209 -1.03 -8.59 10.33
C LEU A 209 -0.82 -8.04 8.92
N SER A 210 0.44 -7.92 8.52
CA SER A 210 0.85 -7.52 7.18
C SER A 210 1.68 -8.63 6.54
N GLY A 211 1.45 -8.88 5.25
CA GLY A 211 2.21 -9.85 4.46
C GLY A 211 3.19 -9.13 3.53
N GLU A 212 4.48 -9.43 3.66
CA GLU A 212 5.50 -9.03 2.69
C GLU A 212 5.51 -10.04 1.54
N GLU A 213 5.20 -9.61 0.32
CA GLU A 213 5.09 -10.50 -0.84
C GLU A 213 6.35 -10.45 -1.71
N ASN A 214 6.47 -9.42 -2.55
CA ASN A 214 7.49 -9.31 -3.60
C ASN A 214 8.80 -8.66 -3.11
N PHE A 215 9.20 -8.93 -1.86
CA PHE A 215 10.40 -8.33 -1.23
C PHE A 215 11.67 -8.59 -2.04
N ASN A 216 11.75 -9.74 -2.72
CA ASN A 216 12.90 -10.17 -3.51
C ASN A 216 13.28 -9.21 -4.64
N GLN A 217 12.35 -8.37 -5.11
CA GLN A 217 12.59 -7.39 -6.18
C GLN A 217 13.53 -6.25 -5.78
N TYR A 218 13.84 -6.12 -4.48
CA TYR A 218 14.64 -5.04 -3.91
C TYR A 218 16.06 -5.47 -3.52
N PHE A 219 16.44 -6.72 -3.80
CA PHE A 219 17.72 -7.28 -3.39
C PHE A 219 18.51 -7.82 -4.57
N VAL A 220 19.83 -7.66 -4.48
CA VAL A 220 20.80 -8.34 -5.35
C VAL A 220 21.46 -9.45 -4.54
N GLY A 221 21.33 -10.68 -5.02
CA GLY A 221 21.86 -11.88 -4.38
C GLY A 221 23.29 -12.21 -4.79
N ARG A 222 23.85 -13.22 -4.12
CA ARG A 222 25.17 -13.82 -4.38
C ARG A 222 25.09 -15.01 -5.34
N GLY A 223 23.89 -15.49 -5.65
CA GLY A 223 23.62 -16.57 -6.58
C GLY A 223 23.58 -17.95 -5.94
N THR A 224 23.22 -18.04 -4.65
CA THR A 224 23.03 -19.35 -4.01
C THR A 224 21.74 -20.03 -4.47
N PRO A 225 21.61 -21.37 -4.35
CA PRO A 225 20.37 -22.07 -4.67
C PRO A 225 19.16 -21.57 -3.87
N GLU A 226 19.36 -21.16 -2.63
CA GLU A 226 18.31 -20.62 -1.75
C GLU A 226 17.85 -19.25 -2.26
N GLU A 227 18.77 -18.33 -2.57
CA GLU A 227 18.44 -17.02 -3.14
C GLU A 227 17.70 -17.18 -4.49
N ALA A 228 18.17 -18.10 -5.35
CA ALA A 228 17.51 -18.40 -6.61
C ALA A 228 16.10 -18.97 -6.43
N ARG A 229 15.86 -19.78 -5.39
CA ARG A 229 14.52 -20.30 -5.07
C ARG A 229 13.54 -19.18 -4.70
N TYR A 230 14.00 -18.11 -4.07
CA TYR A 230 13.19 -16.92 -3.75
C TYR A 230 13.17 -15.88 -4.88
N GLY A 231 13.76 -16.18 -6.04
CA GLY A 231 13.78 -15.26 -7.18
C GLY A 231 14.69 -14.05 -6.99
N ILE A 232 15.70 -14.14 -6.11
CA ILE A 232 16.71 -13.10 -5.92
C ILE A 232 17.82 -13.31 -6.95
N GLY A 233 17.95 -12.38 -7.88
CA GLY A 233 18.95 -12.43 -8.95
C GLY A 233 20.28 -11.79 -8.57
N THR A 234 21.34 -12.06 -9.34
CA THR A 234 22.67 -11.43 -9.17
C THR A 234 22.86 -10.14 -9.97
N LYS A 235 21.83 -9.73 -10.72
CA LYS A 235 21.86 -8.52 -11.54
C LYS A 235 21.27 -7.34 -10.76
N PRO A 236 21.73 -6.10 -11.03
CA PRO A 236 21.11 -4.89 -10.53
C PRO A 236 19.59 -4.89 -10.72
N THR A 237 18.87 -4.38 -9.73
CA THR A 237 17.42 -4.22 -9.81
C THR A 237 17.07 -2.95 -10.57
N SER A 238 15.79 -2.73 -10.89
CA SER A 238 15.34 -1.43 -11.43
C SER A 238 15.51 -0.26 -10.45
N ARG A 239 15.88 -0.55 -9.20
CA ARG A 239 16.05 0.39 -8.09
C ARG A 239 17.51 0.45 -7.58
N GLY A 240 18.45 -0.16 -8.31
CA GLY A 240 19.85 -0.34 -7.91
C GLY A 240 20.19 -1.80 -7.71
#